data_AF-A0A1R3HIT9-F1
#
_entry.id   AF-A0A1R3HIT9-F1
#
_cell.length_a   1.000
_cell.length_b   1.000
_cell.length_c   1.000
_cell.angle_alpha   90.00
_cell.angle_beta   90.00
_cell.angle_gamma   90.00
#
_symmetry.space_group_name_H-M   'P 1'
#
loop_
_entity.id
_entity.type
_entity.pdbx_description
1 polymer ?
#
loop_
_entity_poly.entity_id
_entity_poly.type
_entity_poly.pdbx_seq_one_letter_code
_entity_poly.pdbx_strand_id
1 'polypeptide(L)'
;MDKSWIHEENRCSGRYLEGLAKFLEFALKSSSDGELTCPCIKCGNRYRLSKNVVTDHILQNGFSQSYINWVFHGEPIMESTHYTPSPLHHGHYEVNTGHNVGQFLNDMIVGGGFNSSEDNQFFVISNQMVRS
;
A
#
# COMPACT_ATOMS: atom_id res chain seq x y z
N MET A 1 14.31 5.54 4.25
CA MET A 1 14.65 4.60 3.16
C MET A 1 14.54 5.34 1.83
N ASP A 2 15.41 5.06 0.84
CA ASP A 2 15.26 5.63 -0.51
C ASP A 2 13.99 5.08 -1.20
N LYS A 3 13.15 5.98 -1.72
CA LYS A 3 11.87 5.68 -2.36
C LYS A 3 11.81 6.16 -3.81
N SER A 4 12.91 6.72 -4.33
CA SER A 4 12.98 7.21 -5.70
C SER A 4 12.76 6.11 -6.75
N TRP A 5 13.02 4.85 -6.40
CA TRP A 5 12.74 3.67 -7.23
C TRP A 5 11.25 3.50 -7.59
N ILE A 6 10.33 4.09 -6.82
CA ILE A 6 8.89 4.02 -7.10
C ILE A 6 8.55 4.70 -8.44
N HIS A 7 9.35 5.69 -8.84
CA HIS A 7 9.18 6.42 -10.10
C HIS A 7 9.94 5.81 -11.28
N GLU A 8 10.61 4.68 -11.08
CA GLU A 8 11.32 3.98 -12.16
C GLU A 8 10.29 3.32 -13.11
N GLU A 9 10.36 3.67 -14.40
CA GLU A 9 9.43 3.17 -15.41
C GLU A 9 9.63 1.67 -15.69
N ASN A 10 10.88 1.23 -15.67
CA ASN A 10 11.23 -0.17 -15.88
C ASN A 10 11.15 -0.97 -14.58
N ARG A 11 10.03 -1.68 -14.41
CA ARG A 11 9.76 -2.56 -13.25
C ARG A 11 10.67 -3.79 -13.16
N CYS A 12 11.36 -4.14 -14.24
CA CYS A 12 12.35 -5.21 -14.25
C CYS A 12 13.78 -4.68 -14.03
N SER A 13 13.95 -3.37 -13.83
CA SER A 13 15.27 -2.80 -13.54
C SER A 13 15.76 -3.25 -12.16
N GLY A 14 17.08 -3.37 -12.01
CA GLY A 14 17.69 -3.72 -10.73
C GLY A 14 17.30 -2.74 -9.61
N ARG A 15 17.21 -1.44 -9.92
CA ARG A 15 16.79 -0.40 -8.97
C ARG A 15 15.37 -0.61 -8.46
N TYR A 16 14.43 -0.94 -9.36
CA TYR A 16 13.05 -1.20 -8.98
C TYR A 16 12.95 -2.46 -8.10
N LEU A 17 13.61 -3.56 -8.53
CA LEU A 17 13.59 -4.83 -7.80
C LEU A 17 14.25 -4.72 -6.42
N GLU A 18 15.36 -3.99 -6.31
CA GLU A 18 16.04 -3.73 -5.03
C GLU A 18 15.16 -2.89 -4.10
N GLY A 19 14.53 -1.83 -4.64
CA GLY A 19 13.59 -1.00 -3.90
C GLY A 19 12.38 -1.79 -3.39
N LEU A 20 11.80 -2.62 -4.24
CA LEU A 20 10.71 -3.53 -3.89
C LEU A 20 11.11 -4.54 -2.81
N ALA A 21 12.28 -5.16 -2.93
CA ALA A 21 12.78 -6.11 -1.93
C ALA A 21 12.90 -5.46 -0.55
N LYS A 22 13.52 -4.27 -0.49
CA LYS A 22 13.65 -3.50 0.76
C LYS A 22 12.29 -3.05 1.31
N PHE A 23 11.34 -2.70 0.46
CA PHE A 23 9.97 -2.39 0.88
C PHE A 23 9.30 -3.61 1.53
N LEU A 24 9.40 -4.79 0.91
CA LEU A 24 8.81 -6.02 1.45
C LEU A 24 9.44 -6.41 2.79
N GLU A 25 10.75 -6.27 2.93
CA GLU A 25 11.43 -6.48 4.21
C GLU A 25 10.97 -5.52 5.30
N PHE A 26 10.79 -4.24 4.95
CA PHE A 26 10.26 -3.24 5.87
C PHE A 26 8.81 -3.57 6.28
N ALA A 27 7.94 -3.84 5.31
CA ALA A 27 6.53 -4.11 5.54
C ALA A 27 6.29 -5.41 6.33
N LEU A 28 7.14 -6.42 6.16
CA LEU A 28 7.04 -7.66 6.94
C LEU A 28 7.45 -7.46 8.40
N LYS A 29 8.38 -6.55 8.70
CA LYS A 29 8.75 -6.26 10.09
C LYS A 29 7.61 -5.64 10.90
N SER A 30 6.69 -4.95 10.23
CA SER A 30 5.48 -4.37 10.83
C SER A 30 4.25 -5.28 10.75
N SER A 31 4.36 -6.44 10.11
CA SER A 31 3.28 -7.42 10.00
C SER A 31 3.38 -8.47 11.11
N SER A 32 2.27 -8.74 11.78
CA SER A 32 2.16 -9.77 12.82
C SER A 32 1.67 -11.13 12.28
N ASP A 33 0.95 -11.12 11.16
CA ASP A 33 0.31 -12.28 10.52
C ASP A 33 1.06 -12.76 9.26
N GLY A 34 2.09 -12.03 8.82
CA GLY A 34 2.84 -12.32 7.60
C GLY A 34 2.14 -11.85 6.33
N GLU A 35 0.98 -11.21 6.45
CA GLU A 35 0.26 -10.59 5.34
C GLU A 35 0.60 -9.09 5.24
N LEU A 36 0.56 -8.59 4.02
CA LEU A 36 0.90 -7.22 3.68
C LEU A 36 -0.27 -6.56 2.96
N THR A 37 -0.58 -5.33 3.36
CA THR A 37 -1.45 -4.46 2.57
C THR A 37 -0.81 -4.21 1.20
N CYS A 38 -1.54 -4.42 0.10
CA CYS A 38 -0.99 -4.35 -1.24
C CYS A 38 -0.99 -2.90 -1.80
N PRO A 39 0.19 -2.28 -2.03
CA PRO A 39 0.31 -0.90 -2.50
C PRO A 39 0.31 -0.78 -4.02
N CYS A 40 0.01 -1.85 -4.76
CA CYS A 40 -0.03 -1.77 -6.21
C CYS A 40 -1.17 -0.85 -6.67
N ILE A 41 -1.04 -0.30 -7.89
CA ILE A 41 -2.00 0.68 -8.44
C ILE A 41 -3.45 0.15 -8.41
N LYS A 42 -3.67 -1.15 -8.68
CA LYS A 42 -5.00 -1.75 -8.69
C LYS A 42 -5.58 -1.92 -7.29
N CYS A 43 -4.77 -2.38 -6.35
CA CYS A 43 -5.22 -2.65 -4.98
C CYS A 43 -5.41 -1.35 -4.18
N GLY A 44 -4.49 -0.39 -4.31
CA GLY A 44 -4.58 0.91 -3.64
C GLY A 44 -4.63 0.78 -2.11
N ASN A 45 -3.83 -0.12 -1.54
CA ASN A 45 -3.78 -0.41 -0.10
C ASN A 45 -5.08 -0.99 0.51
N ARG A 46 -5.98 -1.57 -0.30
CA ARG A 46 -7.27 -2.13 0.18
C ARG A 46 -7.22 -3.59 0.62
N TYR A 47 -6.28 -4.38 0.10
CA TYR A 47 -6.24 -5.83 0.31
C TYR A 47 -5.00 -6.23 1.10
N ARG A 48 -5.17 -7.08 2.11
CA ARG A 48 -4.08 -7.78 2.80
C ARG A 48 -3.86 -9.11 2.10
N LEU A 49 -2.64 -9.35 1.64
CA LEU A 49 -2.29 -10.50 0.83
C LEU A 49 -0.91 -11.03 1.28
N SER A 50 -0.62 -12.29 0.98
CA SER A 50 0.71 -12.85 1.25
C SER A 50 1.81 -12.08 0.51
N LYS A 51 3.03 -12.07 1.07
CA LYS A 51 4.22 -11.44 0.45
C LYS A 51 4.37 -11.77 -1.03
N ASN A 52 4.18 -13.04 -1.40
CA ASN A 52 4.36 -13.50 -2.77
C ASN A 52 3.34 -12.84 -3.71
N VAL A 53 2.06 -12.86 -3.32
CA VAL A 53 0.98 -12.24 -4.10
C VAL A 53 1.18 -10.72 -4.22
N VAL A 54 1.60 -10.04 -3.14
CA VAL A 54 1.92 -8.60 -3.19
C VAL A 54 3.08 -8.32 -4.15
N THR A 55 4.11 -9.16 -4.15
CA THR A 55 5.25 -9.04 -5.07
C THR A 55 4.79 -9.13 -6.52
N ASP A 56 4.01 -10.16 -6.85
CA ASP A 56 3.48 -10.37 -8.20
C ASP A 56 2.59 -9.20 -8.63
N HIS A 57 1.70 -8.74 -7.75
CA HIS A 57 0.83 -7.59 -8.02
C HIS A 57 1.62 -6.31 -8.31
N ILE A 58 2.71 -6.05 -7.58
CA ILE A 58 3.55 -4.87 -7.80
C ILE A 58 4.33 -5.00 -9.12
N LEU A 59 4.88 -6.16 -9.44
CA LEU A 59 5.57 -6.38 -10.71
C LEU A 59 4.62 -6.27 -11.92
N GLN A 60 3.39 -6.77 -11.79
CA GLN A 60 2.39 -6.77 -12.87
C GLN A 60 1.64 -5.45 -13.03
N ASN A 61 1.38 -4.73 -11.94
CA ASN A 61 0.54 -3.51 -11.96
C ASN A 61 1.28 -2.23 -11.60
N GLY A 62 2.50 -2.33 -11.08
CA GLY A 62 3.28 -1.18 -10.59
C GLY A 62 2.91 -0.79 -9.16
N PHE A 63 3.86 -0.13 -8.51
CA PHE A 63 3.71 0.43 -7.17
C PHE A 63 3.02 1.80 -7.28
N SER A 64 2.11 2.13 -6.37
CA SER A 64 1.44 3.43 -6.40
C SER A 64 2.42 4.57 -6.15
N GLN A 65 2.65 5.42 -7.16
CA GLN A 65 3.58 6.55 -7.07
C GLN A 65 3.15 7.64 -6.08
N SER A 66 1.85 7.71 -5.76
CA SER A 66 1.33 8.61 -4.71
C SER A 66 1.56 8.06 -3.30
N TYR A 67 1.89 6.78 -3.16
CA TYR A 67 2.07 6.12 -1.87
C TYR A 67 3.54 6.21 -1.40
N ILE A 68 3.99 7.44 -1.16
CA ILE A 68 5.35 7.76 -0.70
C ILE A 68 5.53 7.65 0.81
N ASN A 69 4.46 7.79 1.59
CA ASN A 69 4.48 7.58 3.04
C ASN A 69 3.80 6.24 3.34
N TRP A 70 4.56 5.28 3.86
CA TRP A 70 4.12 3.91 4.06
C TRP A 70 3.38 3.73 5.39
N VAL A 71 2.37 4.56 5.62
CA VAL A 71 1.60 4.62 6.87
C VAL A 71 0.93 3.28 7.20
N PHE A 72 0.45 2.53 6.20
CA PHE A 72 -0.12 1.19 6.40
C PHE A 72 0.93 0.12 6.72
N HIS A 73 2.21 0.48 6.68
CA HIS A 73 3.34 -0.40 6.99
C HIS A 73 4.19 0.13 8.16
N GLY A 74 3.68 1.10 8.93
CA GLY A 74 4.30 1.55 10.17
C GLY A 74 5.22 2.76 10.04
N GLU A 75 5.27 3.44 8.90
CA GLU A 75 5.89 4.79 8.86
C GLU A 75 4.98 5.82 9.57
N PRO A 76 5.57 6.77 10.31
CA PRO A 76 4.81 7.85 10.92
C PRO A 76 4.18 8.74 9.85
N ILE A 77 3.05 9.36 10.19
CA ILE A 77 2.43 10.36 9.33
C ILE A 77 3.39 11.56 9.25
N MET A 78 3.81 11.91 8.03
CA MET A 78 4.50 13.16 7.79
C MET A 78 3.48 14.27 8.00
N GLU A 79 3.59 15.01 9.10
CA GLU A 79 2.85 16.26 9.29
C GLU A 79 3.32 17.23 8.22
N SER A 80 2.55 17.36 7.13
CA SER A 80 2.79 18.40 6.15
C SER A 80 2.57 19.73 6.84
N THR A 81 3.66 20.46 7.06
CA THR A 81 3.70 21.82 7.61
C THR A 81 2.50 22.66 7.16
N HIS A 82 1.68 23.06 8.14
CA HIS A 82 0.80 24.23 8.13
C HIS A 82 0.14 24.56 6.78
N TYR A 83 -0.96 23.87 6.45
CA TYR A 83 -2.01 24.52 5.67
C TYR A 83 -2.52 25.68 6.52
N THR A 84 -2.02 26.90 6.28
CA THR A 84 -2.70 28.11 6.74
C THR A 84 -4.02 28.18 5.99
N PRO A 85 -5.18 28.05 6.66
CA PRO A 85 -6.45 28.24 5.98
C PRO A 85 -6.48 29.67 5.49
N SER A 86 -6.57 29.86 4.17
CA SER A 86 -6.84 31.18 3.60
C SER A 86 -8.17 31.67 4.18
N PRO A 87 -8.23 32.88 4.78
CA PRO A 87 -9.41 33.32 5.52
C PRO A 87 -10.50 33.77 4.55
N LEU A 88 -11.30 32.84 4.03
CA LEU A 88 -12.58 33.15 3.44
C LEU A 88 -13.64 32.11 3.83
N HIS A 89 -14.69 32.65 4.44
CA HIS A 89 -16.01 32.09 4.77
C HIS A 89 -16.19 31.48 6.18
N HIS A 90 -16.80 32.31 7.04
CA HIS A 90 -17.30 32.01 8.37
C HIS A 90 -18.48 31.00 8.32
N GLY A 91 -18.17 29.71 8.29
CA GLY A 91 -19.09 28.68 8.77
C GLY A 91 -18.62 28.23 10.15
N HIS A 92 -19.41 28.48 11.19
CA HIS A 92 -19.11 28.03 12.54
C HIS A 92 -19.31 26.50 12.61
N TYR A 93 -18.26 25.73 12.33
CA TYR A 93 -18.16 24.35 12.76
C TYR A 93 -17.28 24.34 14.01
N GLU A 94 -17.86 23.95 15.14
CA GLU A 94 -17.09 23.73 16.36
C GLU A 94 -16.14 22.56 16.12
N VAL A 95 -14.87 22.88 15.85
CA VAL A 95 -13.79 21.91 15.87
C VAL A 95 -13.59 21.52 17.33
N ASN A 96 -14.15 20.39 17.71
CA ASN A 96 -13.74 19.70 18.91
C ASN A 96 -12.33 19.12 18.62
N THR A 97 -11.31 19.91 18.99
CA THR A 97 -9.89 19.58 18.83
C THR A 97 -9.53 18.41 19.74
N GLY A 98 -9.86 17.19 19.31
CA GLY A 98 -9.65 15.98 20.10
C GLY A 98 -9.69 14.66 19.30
N HIS A 99 -9.87 14.69 17.99
CA HIS A 99 -9.88 13.47 17.18
C HIS A 99 -8.62 13.38 16.32
N ASN A 100 -7.66 12.59 16.81
CA ASN A 100 -6.48 12.19 16.06
C ASN A 100 -6.94 11.47 14.78
N VAL A 101 -6.50 11.91 13.60
CA VAL A 101 -6.83 11.25 12.31
C VAL A 101 -6.42 9.78 12.27
N GLY A 102 -5.49 9.35 13.14
CA GLY A 102 -5.14 7.95 13.35
C GLY A 102 -6.26 7.11 13.98
N GLN A 103 -7.17 7.72 14.75
CA GLN A 103 -8.37 7.05 15.26
C GLN A 103 -9.33 6.68 14.11
N PHE A 104 -9.45 7.56 13.10
CA PHE A 104 -10.32 7.35 11.94
C PHE A 104 -9.84 6.20 11.03
N LEU A 105 -8.51 6.05 10.89
CA LEU A 105 -7.92 4.91 10.18
C LEU A 105 -8.06 3.61 10.98
N ASN A 106 -7.96 3.66 12.32
CA ASN A 106 -8.20 2.49 13.17
C ASN A 106 -9.66 2.01 13.09
N ASP A 107 -10.62 2.93 13.01
CA ASP A 107 -12.04 2.57 12.91
C ASP A 107 -12.40 1.93 11.54
N MET A 108 -11.68 2.28 10.46
CA MET A 108 -11.78 1.56 9.17
C MET A 108 -11.12 0.16 9.19
N ILE A 109 -10.22 -0.11 10.14
CA ILE A 109 -9.56 -1.42 10.30
C ILE A 109 -10.40 -2.38 11.15
N VAL A 110 -11.23 -1.87 12.06
CA VAL A 110 -12.02 -2.69 13.01
C VAL A 110 -13.47 -2.94 12.53
N GLY A 111 -13.96 -2.20 11.52
CA GLY A 111 -15.38 -2.11 11.18
C GLY A 111 -15.92 -2.91 10.00
N GLY A 112 -15.25 -3.94 9.47
CA GLY A 112 -15.80 -4.68 8.32
C GLY A 112 -15.08 -5.98 7.98
N GLY A 113 -15.55 -7.08 8.57
CA GLY A 113 -15.17 -8.42 8.11
C GLY A 113 -15.68 -8.66 6.69
N PHE A 114 -14.79 -9.08 5.80
CA PHE A 114 -15.18 -9.78 4.57
C PHE A 114 -14.25 -10.97 4.37
N ASN A 115 -14.82 -12.14 4.69
CA ASN A 115 -14.37 -13.43 4.21
C ASN A 115 -14.71 -13.54 2.73
N SER A 116 -13.70 -13.78 1.89
CA SER A 116 -13.81 -14.43 0.59
C SER A 116 -12.37 -14.59 0.07
N SER A 117 -11.63 -15.66 0.39
CA SER A 117 -11.76 -16.98 -0.22
C SER A 117 -12.56 -16.95 -1.52
N GLU A 118 -11.90 -17.34 -2.62
CA GLU A 118 -12.42 -17.44 -3.99
C GLU A 118 -12.21 -16.21 -4.88
N ASP A 119 -10.95 -15.96 -5.24
CA ASP A 119 -10.58 -15.45 -6.58
C ASP A 119 -9.26 -16.10 -6.99
N ASN A 120 -9.27 -17.43 -7.03
CA ASN A 120 -8.21 -18.24 -7.60
C ASN A 120 -8.63 -18.74 -8.98
N GLN A 121 -8.82 -17.83 -9.93
CA GLN A 121 -9.09 -18.22 -11.31
C GLN A 121 -8.62 -17.16 -12.30
N PHE A 122 -7.31 -17.00 -12.48
CA PHE A 122 -6.73 -16.63 -13.80
C PHE A 122 -5.22 -16.85 -13.78
N PHE A 123 -4.78 -18.09 -14.06
CA PHE A 123 -3.55 -18.41 -14.82
C PHE A 123 -3.52 -19.92 -15.12
N VAL A 124 -4.44 -20.38 -15.98
CA VAL A 124 -4.31 -21.65 -16.72
C VAL A 124 -4.07 -21.38 -18.20
N ILE A 125 -2.94 -20.74 -18.54
CA ILE A 125 -2.28 -20.77 -19.85
C ILE A 125 -0.86 -20.25 -19.58
N SER A 126 0.26 -20.95 -19.75
CA SER A 126 0.64 -21.98 -20.72
C SER A 126 1.71 -22.88 -20.10
N ASN A 127 1.45 -24.19 -20.01
CA ASN A 127 2.51 -25.17 -19.76
C ASN A 127 2.31 -26.37 -20.68
N GLN A 128 2.52 -26.13 -21.98
CA GLN A 128 2.95 -27.17 -22.90
C GLN A 128 3.95 -26.55 -23.86
N MET A 129 5.23 -26.84 -23.63
CA MET A 129 6.15 -27.38 -24.63
C MET A 129 7.50 -27.62 -23.94
N VAL A 130 8.15 -28.72 -24.33
CA VAL A 130 9.47 -29.23 -23.92
C VAL A 130 9.42 -30.35 -22.88
N ARG A 131 9.18 -31.58 -23.35
CA ARG A 131 10.21 -32.64 -23.35
C ARG A 131 9.77 -33.86 -24.17
N SER A 132 10.78 -34.42 -24.82
CA SER A 132 10.82 -35.46 -25.85
C SER A 132 10.12 -36.76 -25.54
#